data_AF-A0A942FCL8-F1
#
_entry.id   AF-A0A942FCL8-F1
#
_cell.length_a   1.000
_cell.length_b   1.000
_cell.length_c   1.000
_cell.angle_alpha   90.00
_cell.angle_beta   90.00
_cell.angle_gamma   90.00
#
_symmetry.space_group_name_H-M   'P 1'
#
loop_
_entity.id
_entity.type
_entity.pdbx_description
1 polymer ?
#
loop_
_entity_poly.entity_id
_entity_poly.type
_entity_poly.pdbx_seq_one_letter_code
_entity_poly.pdbx_strand_id
1 'polypeptide(L)'
;MLELSKTKQGFFSEDKSRFDEFDTDFRDPFAENWLTAIAECEAELQDVSIVSQMTNLTEGVAEKMEQCRTAYQELKFFVEKAFPNNKPVWNEFGYAKYDSARQSQAQMVQFMQEAHTVARKYKDQLTAKNYPEGKIELLLTLKQELDAANTQQEMFKGGRPTLTQTRITKLNTAWEITVKVCRAGKIIFIDDKAKYDRYALPAGAGGDEEEEPENPAPPPPTP
;
A
#
# COMPACT_ATOMS: atom_id res chain seq x y z
N MET A 1 -20.93 -0.93 4.18
CA MET A 1 -20.63 -0.34 5.50
C MET A 1 -20.77 1.17 5.48
N LEU A 2 -19.98 1.93 4.70
CA LEU A 2 -20.04 3.40 4.73
C LEU A 2 -21.40 3.99 4.35
N GLU A 3 -22.08 3.44 3.34
CA GLU A 3 -23.46 3.82 2.99
C GLU A 3 -24.45 3.61 4.16
N LEU A 4 -24.31 2.47 4.86
CA LEU A 4 -25.09 2.19 6.06
C LEU A 4 -24.78 3.21 7.15
N SER A 5 -23.50 3.50 7.40
CA SER A 5 -23.06 4.52 8.38
C SER A 5 -23.67 5.90 8.07
N LYS A 6 -23.61 6.34 6.80
CA LYS A 6 -24.26 7.58 6.34
C LYS A 6 -25.77 7.58 6.56
N THR A 7 -26.42 6.47 6.24
CA THR A 7 -27.88 6.33 6.45
C THR A 7 -28.24 6.47 7.93
N LYS A 8 -27.49 5.81 8.83
CA LYS A 8 -27.72 5.90 10.28
C LYS A 8 -27.39 7.29 10.82
N GLN A 9 -26.38 7.96 10.28
CA GLN A 9 -26.05 9.35 10.61
C GLN A 9 -27.19 10.30 10.25
N GLY A 10 -27.85 10.08 9.11
CA GLY A 10 -29.05 10.82 8.71
C GLY A 10 -30.18 10.67 9.72
N PHE A 11 -30.51 9.43 10.10
CA PHE A 11 -31.55 9.17 11.12
C PHE A 11 -31.20 9.77 12.49
N PHE A 12 -29.95 9.62 12.92
CA PHE A 12 -29.47 10.24 14.15
C PHE A 12 -29.67 11.77 14.15
N SER A 13 -29.44 12.42 13.00
CA SER A 13 -29.61 13.86 12.86
C SER A 13 -31.10 14.27 12.93
N GLU A 14 -32.01 13.48 12.36
CA GLU A 14 -33.47 13.69 12.50
C GLU A 14 -33.93 13.55 13.96
N ASP A 15 -33.33 12.63 14.70
CA ASP A 15 -33.73 12.26 16.07
C ASP A 15 -32.84 12.90 17.16
N LYS A 16 -31.98 13.86 16.79
CA LYS A 16 -30.88 14.38 17.61
C LYS A 16 -31.29 14.79 19.03
N SER A 17 -32.43 15.45 19.18
CA SER A 17 -32.93 15.89 20.49
C SER A 17 -33.12 14.72 21.47
N ARG A 18 -33.60 13.57 20.98
CA ARG A 18 -33.82 12.37 21.81
C ARG A 18 -32.51 11.74 22.25
N PHE A 19 -31.48 11.78 21.40
CA PHE A 19 -30.15 11.32 21.76
C PHE A 19 -29.47 12.27 22.77
N ASP A 20 -29.63 13.59 22.61
CA ASP A 20 -29.08 14.60 23.53
C ASP A 20 -29.68 14.56 24.94
N GLU A 21 -30.94 14.14 25.04
CA GLU A 21 -31.65 13.86 26.29
C GLU A 21 -31.20 12.52 26.92
N PHE A 22 -30.92 11.51 26.10
CA PHE A 22 -30.54 10.18 26.55
C PHE A 22 -29.12 10.13 27.12
N ASP A 23 -28.14 10.70 26.43
CA ASP A 23 -26.74 10.74 26.86
C ASP A 23 -26.04 12.00 26.33
N THR A 24 -25.33 12.71 27.22
CA THR A 24 -24.57 13.91 26.88
C THR A 24 -23.46 13.66 25.86
N ASP A 25 -22.97 12.42 25.73
CA ASP A 25 -21.98 12.03 24.73
C ASP A 25 -22.45 12.21 23.27
N PHE A 26 -23.76 12.24 23.02
CA PHE A 26 -24.33 12.44 21.68
C PHE A 26 -24.51 13.92 21.32
N ARG A 27 -24.20 14.83 22.24
CA ARG A 27 -24.25 16.27 21.99
C ARG A 27 -23.15 16.70 21.02
N ASP A 28 -23.29 17.92 20.52
CA ASP A 28 -22.30 18.47 19.60
C ASP A 28 -20.91 18.49 20.27
N PRO A 29 -19.85 18.10 19.55
CA PRO A 29 -19.75 17.95 18.09
C PRO A 29 -19.93 16.50 17.56
N PHE A 30 -20.63 15.60 18.27
CA PHE A 30 -20.70 14.18 17.91
C PHE A 30 -21.11 13.90 16.45
N ALA A 31 -22.16 14.57 15.95
CA ALA A 31 -22.66 14.38 14.58
C ALA A 31 -21.59 14.76 13.53
N GLU A 32 -20.88 15.86 13.76
CA GLU A 32 -19.83 16.37 12.88
C GLU A 32 -18.60 15.47 12.91
N ASN A 33 -18.21 14.99 14.10
CA ASN A 33 -17.12 14.02 14.24
C ASN A 33 -17.42 12.72 13.50
N TRP A 34 -18.67 12.24 13.54
CA TRP A 34 -19.07 11.05 12.80
C TRP A 34 -19.00 11.27 11.28
N LEU A 35 -19.52 12.39 10.77
CA LEU A 35 -19.39 12.74 9.35
C LEU A 35 -17.93 12.85 8.91
N THR A 36 -17.07 13.41 9.76
CA THR A 36 -15.63 13.51 9.52
C THR A 36 -15.01 12.11 9.40
N ALA A 37 -15.31 11.20 10.34
CA ALA A 37 -14.82 9.82 10.27
C ALA A 37 -15.28 9.07 9.01
N ILE A 38 -16.52 9.30 8.55
CA ILE A 38 -17.02 8.75 7.29
C ILE A 38 -16.24 9.33 6.11
N ALA A 39 -16.07 10.65 6.05
CA ALA A 39 -15.36 11.32 4.97
C ALA A 39 -13.89 10.88 4.89
N GLU A 40 -13.22 10.69 6.02
CA GLU A 40 -11.86 10.16 6.08
C GLU A 40 -11.75 8.74 5.51
N CYS A 41 -12.77 7.90 5.68
CA CYS A 41 -12.81 6.56 5.07
C CYS A 41 -12.97 6.63 3.54
N GLU A 42 -13.76 7.59 3.05
CA GLU A 42 -14.02 7.77 1.61
C GLU A 42 -12.84 8.39 0.87
N ALA A 43 -12.06 9.22 1.57
CA ALA A 43 -10.84 9.82 1.05
C ALA A 43 -9.68 8.83 0.90
N GLU A 44 -9.74 7.66 1.54
CA GLU A 44 -8.64 6.71 1.44
C GLU A 44 -8.49 6.13 0.05
N LEU A 45 -7.21 6.06 -0.37
CA LEU A 45 -6.78 5.38 -1.59
C LEU A 45 -7.46 4.02 -1.68
N GLN A 46 -8.24 3.87 -2.74
CA GLN A 46 -8.84 2.59 -3.06
C GLN A 46 -7.72 1.60 -3.40
N ASP A 47 -7.98 0.32 -3.15
CA ASP A 47 -7.01 -0.76 -3.41
C ASP A 47 -6.52 -0.73 -4.87
N VAL A 48 -7.41 -0.38 -5.80
CA VAL A 48 -7.07 -0.17 -7.22
C VAL A 48 -5.95 0.86 -7.41
N SER A 49 -5.98 1.98 -6.68
CA SER A 49 -4.96 3.03 -6.77
C SER A 49 -3.62 2.55 -6.21
N ILE A 50 -3.64 1.77 -5.12
CA ILE A 50 -2.43 1.16 -4.54
C ILE A 50 -1.80 0.18 -5.54
N VAL A 51 -2.62 -0.66 -6.18
CA VAL A 51 -2.17 -1.61 -7.21
C VAL A 51 -1.62 -0.87 -8.42
N SER A 52 -2.31 0.15 -8.93
CA SER A 52 -1.82 0.97 -10.05
C SER A 52 -0.48 1.64 -9.74
N GLN A 53 -0.32 2.18 -8.53
CA GLN A 53 0.95 2.78 -8.11
C GLN A 53 2.08 1.75 -8.06
N MET A 54 1.81 0.55 -7.54
CA MET A 54 2.77 -0.55 -7.53
C MET A 54 3.17 -0.99 -8.95
N THR A 55 2.20 -1.06 -9.87
CA THR A 55 2.45 -1.38 -11.28
C THR A 55 3.37 -0.36 -11.91
N ASN A 56 3.06 0.94 -11.77
CA ASN A 56 3.89 2.01 -12.33
C ASN A 56 5.33 1.98 -11.80
N LEU A 57 5.51 1.75 -10.49
CA LEU A 57 6.86 1.61 -9.90
C LEU A 57 7.61 0.39 -10.45
N THR A 58 6.89 -0.71 -10.67
CA THR A 58 7.47 -1.93 -11.25
C THR A 58 7.89 -1.74 -12.70
N GLU A 59 7.08 -1.05 -13.49
CA GLU A 59 7.40 -0.68 -14.88
C GLU A 59 8.61 0.25 -14.93
N GLY A 60 8.68 1.25 -14.05
CA GLY A 60 9.82 2.17 -13.98
C GLY A 60 11.14 1.45 -13.66
N VAL A 61 11.12 0.47 -12.75
CA VAL A 61 12.31 -0.35 -12.48
C VAL A 61 12.66 -1.24 -13.68
N ALA A 62 11.67 -1.85 -14.32
CA ALA A 62 11.89 -2.70 -15.50
C ALA A 62 12.53 -1.91 -16.66
N GLU A 63 12.06 -0.67 -16.88
CA GLU A 63 12.62 0.24 -17.87
C GLU A 63 14.09 0.56 -17.57
N LYS A 64 14.42 0.93 -16.33
CA LYS A 64 15.79 1.23 -15.93
C LYS A 64 16.72 0.02 -15.98
N MET A 65 16.21 -1.16 -15.65
CA MET A 65 16.94 -2.42 -15.85
C MET A 65 17.30 -2.63 -17.32
N GLU A 66 16.36 -2.38 -18.24
CA GLU A 66 16.60 -2.56 -19.68
C GLU A 66 17.60 -1.53 -20.24
N GLN A 67 17.50 -0.28 -19.80
CA GLN A 67 18.47 0.77 -20.14
C GLN A 67 19.89 0.38 -19.67
N CYS A 68 20.04 -0.14 -18.45
CA CYS A 68 21.32 -0.62 -17.93
C CYS A 68 21.88 -1.79 -18.77
N ARG A 69 21.03 -2.77 -19.13
CA ARG A 69 21.44 -3.92 -19.96
C ARG A 69 21.93 -3.45 -21.33
N THR A 70 21.17 -2.57 -21.98
CA THR A 70 21.52 -2.02 -23.30
C THR A 70 22.85 -1.27 -23.25
N ALA A 71 23.03 -0.38 -22.26
CA ALA A 71 24.27 0.37 -22.10
C ALA A 71 25.48 -0.53 -21.86
N TYR A 72 25.33 -1.60 -21.08
CA TYR A 72 26.40 -2.57 -20.86
C TYR A 72 26.71 -3.43 -22.09
N GLN A 73 25.69 -3.88 -22.84
CA GLN A 73 25.95 -4.59 -24.11
C GLN A 73 26.70 -3.72 -25.10
N GLU A 74 26.39 -2.42 -25.15
CA GLU A 74 27.16 -1.49 -25.94
C GLU A 74 28.61 -1.39 -25.44
N LEU A 75 28.83 -1.16 -24.13
CA LEU A 75 30.17 -1.11 -23.55
C LEU A 75 30.98 -2.37 -23.91
N LYS A 76 30.37 -3.55 -23.79
CA LYS A 76 30.97 -4.86 -24.10
C LYS A 76 31.58 -4.90 -25.50
N PHE A 77 30.84 -4.43 -26.49
CA PHE A 77 31.33 -4.35 -27.88
C PHE A 77 32.60 -3.49 -28.00
N PHE A 78 32.63 -2.33 -27.33
CA PHE A 78 33.80 -1.45 -27.36
C PHE A 78 34.97 -1.98 -26.55
N VAL A 79 34.73 -2.70 -25.46
CA VAL A 79 35.76 -3.40 -24.68
C VAL A 79 36.45 -4.47 -25.53
N GLU A 80 35.69 -5.30 -26.25
CA GLU A 80 36.23 -6.31 -27.16
C GLU A 80 37.04 -5.68 -28.30
N LYS A 81 36.62 -4.52 -28.80
CA LYS A 81 37.34 -3.75 -29.82
C LYS A 81 38.63 -3.11 -29.28
N ALA A 82 38.63 -2.64 -28.03
CA ALA A 82 39.78 -2.02 -27.39
C ALA A 82 40.83 -3.04 -26.92
N PHE A 83 40.37 -4.21 -26.48
CA PHE A 83 41.20 -5.25 -25.89
C PHE A 83 40.91 -6.62 -26.52
N PRO A 84 41.25 -6.82 -27.81
CA PRO A 84 40.97 -8.07 -28.49
C PRO A 84 41.65 -9.24 -27.80
N ASN A 85 40.89 -10.31 -27.53
CA ASN A 85 41.32 -11.55 -26.86
C ASN A 85 41.92 -11.39 -25.45
N ASN A 86 41.73 -10.26 -24.77
CA ASN A 86 42.24 -10.03 -23.42
C ASN A 86 41.19 -10.39 -22.36
N LYS A 87 41.03 -11.70 -22.11
CA LYS A 87 40.08 -12.23 -21.12
C LYS A 87 40.26 -11.64 -19.71
N PRO A 88 41.49 -11.43 -19.19
CA PRO A 88 41.67 -10.75 -17.91
C PRO A 88 40.99 -9.38 -17.84
N VAL A 89 41.20 -8.53 -18.86
CA VAL A 89 40.56 -7.20 -18.91
C VAL A 89 39.05 -7.34 -19.05
N TRP A 90 38.54 -8.25 -19.88
CA TRP A 90 37.10 -8.48 -20.01
C TRP A 90 36.45 -8.91 -18.69
N ASN A 91 37.16 -9.71 -17.89
CA ASN A 91 36.68 -10.11 -16.58
C ASN A 91 36.65 -8.94 -15.57
N GLU A 92 37.56 -7.97 -15.67
CA GLU A 92 37.46 -6.73 -14.88
C GLU A 92 36.17 -5.97 -15.22
N PHE A 93 35.75 -5.95 -16.48
CA PHE A 93 34.46 -5.38 -16.90
C PHE A 93 33.24 -6.18 -16.43
N GLY A 94 33.43 -7.30 -15.73
CA GLY A 94 32.34 -8.05 -15.10
C GLY A 94 31.66 -9.06 -16.02
N TYR A 95 32.29 -9.50 -17.11
CA TYR A 95 31.72 -10.49 -18.04
C TYR A 95 31.17 -11.73 -17.32
N ALA A 96 31.89 -12.24 -16.32
CA ALA A 96 31.46 -13.41 -15.54
C ALA A 96 30.30 -13.13 -14.57
N LYS A 97 30.09 -11.87 -14.17
CA LYS A 97 29.04 -11.46 -13.22
C LYS A 97 27.76 -10.97 -13.90
N TYR A 98 27.82 -10.68 -15.20
CA TYR A 98 26.71 -10.02 -15.89
C TYR A 98 25.41 -10.85 -15.90
N ASP A 99 25.50 -12.17 -16.04
CA ASP A 99 24.32 -13.02 -16.16
C ASP A 99 23.47 -13.08 -14.88
N SER A 100 24.09 -12.98 -13.70
CA SER A 100 23.34 -12.81 -12.46
C SER A 100 22.83 -11.36 -12.31
N ALA A 101 23.70 -10.38 -12.57
CA ALA A 101 23.35 -8.97 -12.46
C ALA A 101 22.12 -8.58 -13.30
N ARG A 102 22.04 -9.04 -14.56
CA ARG A 102 20.91 -8.71 -15.46
C ARG A 102 19.55 -9.21 -14.96
N GLN A 103 19.50 -10.14 -14.01
CA GLN A 103 18.28 -10.74 -13.48
C GLN A 103 17.85 -10.13 -12.14
N SER A 104 18.72 -9.36 -11.48
CA SER A 104 18.48 -8.81 -10.15
C SER A 104 18.72 -7.31 -10.11
N GLN A 105 17.70 -6.56 -9.67
CA GLN A 105 17.74 -5.10 -9.60
C GLN A 105 18.91 -4.62 -8.71
N ALA A 106 19.04 -5.20 -7.51
CA ALA A 106 20.11 -4.88 -6.58
C ALA A 106 21.50 -5.23 -7.13
N GLN A 107 21.65 -6.38 -7.78
CA GLN A 107 22.93 -6.77 -8.37
C GLN A 107 23.28 -5.90 -9.57
N MET A 108 22.29 -5.49 -10.38
CA MET A 108 22.51 -4.60 -11.51
C MET A 108 23.00 -3.21 -11.07
N VAL A 109 22.46 -2.66 -9.97
CA VAL A 109 22.93 -1.39 -9.40
C VAL A 109 24.43 -1.47 -9.06
N GLN A 110 24.85 -2.52 -8.35
CA GLN A 110 26.26 -2.73 -7.99
C GLN A 110 27.11 -2.94 -9.24
N PHE A 111 26.60 -3.74 -10.18
CA PHE A 111 27.27 -4.06 -11.43
C PHE A 111 27.54 -2.82 -12.28
N MET A 112 26.57 -1.91 -12.42
CA MET A 112 26.75 -0.68 -13.19
C MET A 112 27.79 0.25 -12.56
N GLN A 113 27.90 0.28 -11.23
CA GLN A 113 28.96 1.01 -10.53
C GLN A 113 30.35 0.40 -10.79
N GLU A 114 30.47 -0.93 -10.75
CA GLU A 114 31.71 -1.64 -11.08
C GLU A 114 32.11 -1.37 -12.54
N ALA A 115 31.17 -1.53 -13.49
CA ALA A 115 31.39 -1.29 -14.91
C ALA A 115 31.83 0.16 -15.20
N HIS A 116 31.20 1.15 -14.57
CA HIS A 116 31.62 2.56 -14.65
C HIS A 116 33.05 2.74 -14.13
N THR A 117 33.38 2.19 -12.96
CA THR A 117 34.70 2.31 -12.33
C THR A 117 35.80 1.76 -13.24
N VAL A 118 35.56 0.60 -13.85
CA VAL A 118 36.51 -0.05 -14.77
C VAL A 118 36.57 0.66 -16.12
N ALA A 119 35.44 1.16 -16.63
CA ALA A 119 35.42 1.99 -17.84
C ALA A 119 36.22 3.29 -17.66
N ARG A 120 36.14 3.94 -16.48
CA ARG A 120 36.98 5.09 -16.12
C ARG A 120 38.46 4.73 -16.09
N LYS A 121 38.82 3.57 -15.53
CA LYS A 121 40.21 3.07 -15.52
C LYS A 121 40.78 2.90 -16.93
N TYR A 122 39.98 2.43 -17.89
CA TYR A 122 40.38 2.18 -19.28
C TYR A 122 39.87 3.23 -20.28
N LYS A 123 39.61 4.46 -19.81
CA LYS A 123 39.00 5.55 -20.60
C LYS A 123 39.76 5.82 -21.91
N ASP A 124 41.08 5.91 -21.86
CA ASP A 124 41.87 6.28 -23.04
C ASP A 124 41.80 5.21 -24.14
N GLN A 125 41.80 3.93 -23.76
CA GLN A 125 41.67 2.82 -24.70
C GLN A 125 40.26 2.75 -25.29
N LEU A 126 39.23 3.03 -24.51
CA LEU A 126 37.84 3.06 -24.94
C LEU A 126 37.55 4.23 -25.89
N THR A 127 38.04 5.43 -25.55
CA THR A 127 37.90 6.63 -26.39
C THR A 127 38.64 6.48 -27.71
N ALA A 128 39.82 5.86 -27.73
CA ALA A 128 40.54 5.50 -28.95
C ALA A 128 39.76 4.53 -29.86
N LYS A 129 38.72 3.85 -29.34
CA LYS A 129 37.81 2.99 -30.12
C LYS A 129 36.44 3.61 -30.39
N ASN A 130 36.30 4.92 -30.14
CA ASN A 130 35.09 5.72 -30.33
C ASN A 130 33.99 5.46 -29.28
N TYR A 131 34.35 5.04 -28.07
CA TYR A 131 33.45 5.06 -26.92
C TYR A 131 33.70 6.33 -26.10
N PRO A 132 32.88 7.38 -26.26
CA PRO A 132 33.15 8.69 -25.67
C PRO A 132 32.93 8.68 -24.15
N GLU A 133 33.57 9.61 -23.45
CA GLU A 133 33.44 9.77 -21.99
C GLU A 133 31.99 9.95 -21.55
N GLY A 134 31.15 10.64 -22.33
CA GLY A 134 29.72 10.76 -22.02
C GLY A 134 28.98 9.43 -21.92
N LYS A 135 29.40 8.39 -22.65
CA LYS A 135 28.84 7.03 -22.50
C LYS A 135 29.37 6.29 -21.28
N ILE A 136 30.58 6.61 -20.83
CA ILE A 136 31.09 6.11 -19.55
C ILE A 136 30.27 6.71 -18.42
N GLU A 137 30.08 8.04 -18.40
CA GLU A 137 29.29 8.72 -17.37
C GLU A 137 27.81 8.29 -17.37
N LEU A 138 27.25 7.95 -18.54
CA LEU A 138 25.90 7.38 -18.64
C LEU A 138 25.72 6.12 -17.78
N LEU A 139 26.75 5.29 -17.61
CA LEU A 139 26.67 4.09 -16.76
C LEU A 139 26.40 4.47 -15.29
N LEU A 140 27.05 5.54 -14.81
CA LEU A 140 26.85 6.05 -13.46
C LEU A 140 25.45 6.69 -13.30
N THR A 141 25.00 7.45 -14.28
CA THR A 141 23.65 8.02 -14.30
C THR A 141 22.60 6.91 -14.24
N LEU A 142 22.71 5.89 -15.09
CA LEU A 142 21.76 4.76 -15.11
C LEU A 142 21.80 3.96 -13.80
N LYS A 143 22.98 3.79 -13.18
CA LYS A 143 23.07 3.22 -11.82
C LYS A 143 22.22 4.01 -10.85
N GLN A 144 22.39 5.34 -10.81
CA GLN A 144 21.70 6.21 -9.85
C GLN A 144 20.18 6.20 -10.07
N GLU A 145 19.74 6.24 -11.32
CA GLU A 145 18.33 6.17 -11.68
C GLU A 145 17.70 4.82 -11.31
N LEU A 146 18.40 3.71 -11.57
CA LEU A 146 17.92 2.38 -11.17
C LEU A 146 17.84 2.24 -9.65
N ASP A 147 18.85 2.73 -8.93
CA ASP A 147 18.91 2.70 -7.46
C ASP A 147 17.77 3.51 -6.83
N ALA A 148 17.49 4.69 -7.38
CA ALA A 148 16.36 5.52 -6.97
C ALA A 148 15.01 4.84 -7.26
N ALA A 149 14.82 4.28 -8.46
CA ALA A 149 13.60 3.57 -8.82
C ALA A 149 13.36 2.33 -7.94
N ASN A 150 14.41 1.53 -7.71
CA ASN A 150 14.37 0.37 -6.83
C ASN A 150 14.02 0.76 -5.39
N THR A 151 14.65 1.82 -4.87
CA THR A 151 14.38 2.34 -3.52
C THR A 151 12.92 2.77 -3.38
N GLN A 152 12.38 3.51 -4.35
CA GLN A 152 10.97 3.92 -4.34
C GLN A 152 10.02 2.71 -4.36
N GLN A 153 10.32 1.69 -5.17
CA GLN A 153 9.53 0.46 -5.21
C GLN A 153 9.55 -0.28 -3.87
N GLU A 154 10.73 -0.46 -3.27
CA GLU A 154 10.88 -1.16 -1.99
C GLU A 154 10.25 -0.39 -0.82
N MET A 155 10.40 0.94 -0.78
CA MET A 155 9.70 1.79 0.19
C MET A 155 8.19 1.65 0.07
N PHE A 156 7.66 1.62 -1.17
CA PHE A 156 6.24 1.44 -1.39
C PHE A 156 5.77 0.06 -0.91
N LYS A 157 6.47 -1.02 -1.28
CA LYS A 157 6.17 -2.39 -0.80
C LYS A 157 6.17 -2.45 0.73
N GLY A 158 7.19 -1.88 1.38
CA GLY A 158 7.32 -1.85 2.83
C GLY A 158 6.28 -0.99 3.53
N GLY A 159 5.75 0.04 2.87
CA GLY A 159 4.69 0.91 3.40
C GLY A 159 3.26 0.35 3.28
N ARG A 160 3.03 -0.67 2.44
CA ARG A 160 1.69 -1.25 2.22
C ARG A 160 1.00 -1.72 3.50
N PRO A 161 1.65 -2.45 4.43
CA PRO A 161 1.01 -2.87 5.67
C PRO A 161 0.49 -1.69 6.50
N THR A 162 1.25 -0.59 6.54
CA THR A 162 0.83 0.64 7.24
C THR A 162 -0.40 1.25 6.59
N LEU A 163 -0.45 1.34 5.25
CA LEU A 163 -1.63 1.83 4.54
C LEU A 163 -2.87 0.96 4.82
N THR A 164 -2.69 -0.37 4.83
CA THR A 164 -3.76 -1.30 5.18
C THR A 164 -4.23 -1.10 6.63
N GLN A 165 -3.32 -0.97 7.58
CA GLN A 165 -3.66 -0.75 8.99
C GLN A 165 -4.40 0.58 9.19
N THR A 166 -3.96 1.65 8.54
CA THR A 166 -4.65 2.95 8.56
C THR A 166 -6.07 2.82 8.05
N ARG A 167 -6.26 2.09 6.93
CA ARG A 167 -7.59 1.86 6.35
C ARG A 167 -8.50 1.07 7.29
N ILE A 168 -8.00 -0.01 7.89
CA ILE A 168 -8.75 -0.81 8.86
C ILE A 168 -9.15 0.06 10.05
N THR A 169 -8.21 0.85 10.58
CA THR A 169 -8.45 1.73 11.73
C THR A 169 -9.57 2.73 11.43
N LYS A 170 -9.51 3.43 10.29
CA LYS A 170 -10.55 4.39 9.89
C LYS A 170 -11.92 3.73 9.72
N LEU A 171 -11.98 2.58 9.03
CA LEU A 171 -13.21 1.83 8.83
C LEU A 171 -13.82 1.37 10.16
N ASN A 172 -12.98 0.90 11.08
CA ASN A 172 -13.41 0.48 12.41
C ASN A 172 -13.94 1.68 13.22
N THR A 173 -13.28 2.84 13.19
CA THR A 173 -13.78 4.05 13.86
C THR A 173 -15.18 4.43 13.40
N ALA A 174 -15.41 4.54 12.07
CA ALA A 174 -16.73 4.87 11.54
C ALA A 174 -17.78 3.80 11.90
N TRP A 175 -17.38 2.53 11.91
CA TRP A 175 -18.24 1.40 12.28
C TRP A 175 -18.63 1.41 13.76
N GLU A 176 -17.67 1.62 14.67
CA GLU A 176 -17.90 1.68 16.11
C GLU A 176 -18.87 2.81 16.48
N ILE A 177 -18.73 3.99 15.86
CA ILE A 177 -19.68 5.10 16.04
C ILE A 177 -21.10 4.68 15.58
N THR A 178 -21.19 4.03 14.41
CA THR A 178 -22.47 3.52 13.88
C THR A 178 -23.12 2.53 14.84
N VAL A 179 -22.34 1.60 15.39
CA VAL A 179 -22.83 0.60 16.35
C VAL A 179 -23.29 1.27 17.65
N LYS A 180 -22.52 2.24 18.18
CA LYS A 180 -22.89 3.01 19.38
C LYS A 180 -24.26 3.69 19.21
N VAL A 181 -24.46 4.37 18.08
CA VAL A 181 -25.72 5.05 17.78
C VAL A 181 -26.87 4.07 17.59
N CYS A 182 -26.67 2.98 16.85
CA CYS A 182 -27.70 1.98 16.62
C CYS A 182 -28.16 1.32 17.94
N ARG A 183 -27.21 0.99 18.83
CA ARG A 183 -27.52 0.44 20.16
C ARG A 183 -28.35 1.42 20.99
N ALA A 184 -27.94 2.69 21.06
CA ALA A 184 -28.68 3.71 21.79
C ALA A 184 -30.07 3.97 21.17
N GLY A 185 -30.16 4.06 19.84
CA GLY A 185 -31.43 4.29 19.14
C GLY A 185 -32.47 3.19 19.39
N LYS A 186 -32.05 1.91 19.44
CA LYS A 186 -32.95 0.80 19.81
C LYS A 186 -33.53 0.94 21.22
N ILE A 187 -32.77 1.50 22.16
CA ILE A 187 -33.22 1.73 23.54
C ILE A 187 -34.15 2.95 23.59
N ILE A 188 -33.76 4.07 22.99
CA ILE A 188 -34.51 5.33 22.97
C ILE A 188 -35.91 5.14 22.34
N PHE A 189 -36.00 4.28 21.32
CA PHE A 189 -37.22 4.05 20.54
C PHE A 189 -37.82 2.66 20.78
N ILE A 190 -37.62 2.06 21.95
CA ILE A 190 -38.15 0.72 22.27
C ILE A 190 -39.68 0.60 22.05
N ASP A 191 -40.41 1.68 22.31
CA ASP A 191 -41.87 1.74 22.15
C ASP A 191 -42.33 2.29 20.78
N ASP A 192 -41.41 2.77 19.93
CA ASP A 192 -41.68 3.25 18.57
C ASP A 192 -41.05 2.30 17.56
N LYS A 193 -41.83 1.30 17.13
CA LYS A 193 -41.37 0.25 16.22
C LYS A 193 -40.79 0.81 14.90
N ALA A 194 -41.38 1.88 14.36
CA ALA A 194 -40.93 2.45 13.10
C ALA A 194 -39.55 3.11 13.24
N LYS A 195 -39.31 3.81 14.35
CA LYS A 195 -37.98 4.38 14.64
C LYS A 195 -36.98 3.33 15.11
N TYR A 196 -37.40 2.35 15.91
CA TYR A 196 -36.56 1.22 16.32
C TYR A 196 -35.90 0.52 15.11
N ASP A 197 -36.70 0.21 14.08
CA ASP A 197 -36.21 -0.47 12.88
C ASP A 197 -35.17 0.36 12.11
N ARG A 198 -35.23 1.71 12.20
CA ARG A 198 -34.20 2.61 11.62
C ARG A 198 -32.83 2.41 12.25
N TYR A 199 -32.75 1.87 13.46
CA TYR A 199 -31.50 1.62 14.19
C TYR A 199 -31.13 0.13 14.27
N ALA A 200 -31.85 -0.75 13.57
CA ALA A 200 -31.44 -2.14 13.43
C ALA A 200 -30.13 -2.25 12.62
N LEU A 201 -29.21 -3.09 13.11
CA LEU A 201 -27.98 -3.46 12.40
C LEU A 201 -28.24 -4.74 11.56
N PRO A 202 -27.48 -4.96 10.47
CA PRO A 202 -27.56 -6.21 9.70
C PRO A 202 -27.31 -7.46 10.57
N ALA A 203 -27.91 -8.60 10.23
CA ALA A 203 -27.65 -9.85 10.95
C ALA A 203 -26.14 -10.19 10.92
N GLY A 204 -25.55 -10.46 12.10
CA GLY A 204 -24.11 -10.69 12.29
C GLY A 204 -23.25 -9.43 12.52
N ALA A 205 -23.86 -8.24 12.58
CA ALA A 205 -23.19 -6.98 12.90
C ALA A 205 -23.25 -6.60 14.39
N GLY A 206 -24.15 -7.24 15.15
CA GLY A 206 -24.08 -7.30 16.60
C GLY A 206 -23.25 -8.52 16.98
N GLY A 207 -22.20 -8.34 17.77
CA GLY A 207 -21.73 -9.45 18.61
C GLY A 207 -22.86 -9.74 19.59
N ASP A 208 -23.78 -10.60 19.17
CA ASP A 208 -24.94 -11.01 19.94
C ASP A 208 -24.49 -12.17 20.83
N GLU A 209 -24.08 -11.85 22.06
CA GLU A 209 -24.40 -12.73 23.19
C GLU A 209 -25.91 -12.56 23.42
N GLU A 210 -26.72 -13.19 22.58
CA GLU A 210 -28.12 -13.47 22.90
C GLU A 210 -28.11 -14.54 23.99
N GLU A 211 -28.21 -14.14 25.25
CA GLU A 211 -28.67 -15.04 26.31
C GLU A 211 -30.11 -15.44 25.98
N GLU A 212 -30.28 -16.63 25.40
CA GLU A 212 -31.57 -17.30 25.31
C GLU A 212 -32.18 -17.42 26.72
N PRO A 213 -33.48 -17.11 26.92
CA PRO A 213 -34.12 -17.32 28.20
C PRO A 213 -34.11 -18.81 28.56
N GLU A 214 -33.52 -19.12 29.71
CA GLU A 214 -33.46 -20.47 30.26
C GLU A 214 -34.86 -21.09 30.30
N ASN A 215 -35.07 -22.15 29.52
CA ASN A 215 -36.30 -22.93 29.54
C ASN A 215 -36.43 -23.58 30.94
N PRO A 216 -37.57 -23.44 31.65
CA PRO A 216 -37.67 -23.99 33.00
C PRO A 216 -37.49 -25.50 32.99
N ALA A 217 -36.63 -25.99 33.89
CA ALA A 217 -36.25 -27.39 34.00
C ALA A 217 -37.49 -28.31 34.09
N PRO A 218 -37.45 -29.50 33.45
CA PRO A 218 -38.56 -30.45 33.54
C PRO A 218 -38.74 -30.92 35.00
N PRO A 219 -39.99 -31.18 35.42
CA PRO A 219 -40.27 -31.55 36.80
C PRO A 219 -39.57 -32.87 37.18
N PRO A 220 -39.13 -33.01 38.45
CA PRO A 220 -38.39 -34.18 38.90
C PRO A 220 -39.24 -35.45 38.80
N PRO A 221 -38.61 -36.62 38.54
CA PRO A 221 -39.33 -37.87 38.47
C PRO A 221 -39.92 -38.21 39.83
N THR A 222 -41.23 -38.51 39.84
CA THR A 222 -41.94 -38.99 41.02
C THR A 222 -41.41 -40.36 41.47
N PRO A 223 -41.35 -40.61 42.79
CA PRO A 223 -40.73 -41.80 43.38
C PRO A 223 -41.45 -43.11 43.08
#